data_AF-A0A377XPK1-F1
#
_entry.id   AF-A0A377XPK1-F1
#
_cell.length_a   1.000
_cell.length_b   1.000
_cell.length_c   1.000
_cell.angle_alpha   90.00
_cell.angle_beta   90.00
_cell.angle_gamma   90.00
#
_symmetry.space_group_name_H-M   'P 1'
#
loop_
_entity.id
_entity.type
_entity.pdbx_description
1 polymer ?
#
loop_
_entity_poly.entity_id
_entity_poly.type
_entity_poly.pdbx_seq_one_letter_code
_entity_poly.pdbx_strand_id
1 'polypeptide(L)' 'MPRSWLSALSEFATLNPGDAILIGTPHSRVTLRPGDRVRILADGFPALENPVVAEGELA' A
#
# COMPACT_ATOMS: atom_id res chain seq x y z
N MET A 1 3.41 14.48 -12.17
CA MET A 1 2.24 15.34 -11.84
C MET A 1 1.02 14.45 -11.55
N PRO A 2 0.66 14.20 -10.28
CA PRO A 2 -0.29 13.14 -9.86
C PRO A 2 -1.77 13.34 -10.23
N ARG A 3 -2.14 14.45 -10.88
CA ARG A 3 -3.55 14.82 -11.17
C ARG A 3 -4.26 13.91 -12.19
N SER A 4 -3.54 13.15 -13.01
CA SER A 4 -4.14 12.35 -14.10
C SER A 4 -4.85 11.07 -13.63
N TRP A 5 -4.40 10.48 -12.51
CA TRP A 5 -4.87 9.17 -12.06
C TRP A 5 -6.25 9.23 -11.41
N LEU A 6 -6.48 10.28 -10.60
CA LEU A 6 -7.78 10.51 -9.97
C LEU A 6 -8.87 10.71 -11.04
N SER A 7 -8.59 11.51 -12.07
CA SER A 7 -9.54 11.76 -13.16
C SER A 7 -9.87 10.51 -13.97
N ALA A 8 -8.90 9.62 -14.18
CA ALA A 8 -9.12 8.36 -14.90
C ALA A 8 -9.90 7.33 -14.06
N LEU A 9 -9.66 7.27 -12.74
CA LEU A 9 -10.40 6.36 -11.85
C LEU A 9 -11.85 6.84 -11.62
N SER A 10 -12.06 8.15 -11.47
CA SER A 10 -13.41 8.71 -11.27
C SER A 10 -14.34 8.58 -12.48
N GLU A 11 -13.82 8.24 -13.66
CA GLU A 11 -14.62 8.01 -14.87
C GLU A 11 -15.43 6.70 -14.79
N PHE A 12 -14.96 5.73 -13.98
CA PHE A 12 -15.57 4.40 -13.88
C PHE A 12 -15.87 3.95 -12.43
N ALA A 13 -15.38 4.67 -11.42
CA ALA A 13 -15.64 4.39 -10.01
C ALA A 13 -15.86 5.67 -9.20
N THR A 14 -17.00 5.78 -8.50
CA THR A 14 -17.27 6.88 -7.56
C THR A 14 -16.33 6.78 -6.36
N LEU A 15 -15.54 7.82 -6.11
CA LEU A 15 -14.69 7.96 -4.93
C LEU A 15 -15.38 8.85 -3.91
N ASN A 16 -15.44 8.40 -2.67
CA ASN A 16 -15.98 9.14 -1.54
C ASN A 16 -14.86 9.72 -0.66
N PRO A 17 -15.15 10.72 0.18
CA PRO A 17 -14.20 11.20 1.17
C PRO A 17 -13.71 10.07 2.07
N GLY A 18 -12.39 9.83 2.07
CA GLY A 18 -11.75 8.76 2.85
C GLY A 18 -11.26 7.58 2.03
N ASP A 19 -11.65 7.47 0.75
CA ASP A 19 -11.17 6.39 -0.12
C ASP A 19 -9.67 6.55 -0.45
N ALA A 20 -8.94 5.44 -0.41
CA ALA A 20 -7.51 5.39 -0.69
C ALA A 20 -7.23 4.68 -2.03
N ILE A 21 -6.39 5.29 -2.86
CA ILE A 21 -5.93 4.71 -4.13
C ILE A 21 -4.49 4.24 -3.96
N LEU A 22 -4.25 2.95 -4.18
CA LEU A 22 -2.91 2.38 -4.26
C LEU A 22 -2.31 2.63 -5.65
N ILE A 23 -1.25 3.43 -5.73
CA ILE A 23 -0.65 3.91 -7.00
C ILE A 23 0.28 2.85 -7.65
N GLY A 24 0.41 1.68 -7.02
CA GLY A 24 1.23 0.57 -7.49
C GLY A 24 2.60 0.51 -6.80
N THR A 25 3.29 -0.62 -7.01
CA THR A 25 4.61 -0.90 -6.43
C THR A 25 5.67 -0.97 -7.54
N PRO A 26 6.92 -0.55 -7.26
CA PRO A 26 8.02 -0.75 -8.21
C PRO A 26 8.22 -2.24 -8.50
N HIS A 27 8.80 -2.54 -9.68
CA HIS A 27 8.94 -3.91 -10.20
C HIS A 27 9.75 -4.86 -9.28
N SER A 28 10.58 -4.32 -8.37
CA SER A 28 11.32 -5.12 -7.39
C SER A 28 10.38 -5.58 -6.26
N ARG A 29 9.87 -6.80 -6.38
CA ARG A 29 9.16 -7.48 -5.29
C ARG A 29 10.13 -8.32 -4.47
N VAL A 30 9.99 -8.28 -3.15
CA VAL A 30 10.75 -9.10 -2.20
C VAL A 30 9.84 -10.22 -1.71
N THR A 31 10.35 -11.44 -1.61
CA THR A 31 9.63 -12.56 -0.99
C THR A 31 9.59 -12.37 0.52
N LEU A 32 8.38 -12.39 1.10
CA LEU A 32 8.17 -12.29 2.54
C LEU A 32 8.07 -13.68 3.17
N ARG A 33 8.52 -13.80 4.42
CA ARG A 33 8.43 -15.00 5.26
C ARG A 33 7.85 -14.64 6.63
N PRO A 34 7.16 -15.57 7.32
CA PRO A 34 6.76 -15.38 8.71
C PRO A 34 7.97 -15.01 9.58
N GLY A 35 7.78 -14.03 10.46
CA GLY A 35 8.84 -13.45 11.30
C GLY A 35 9.51 -12.21 10.69
N ASP A 36 9.30 -11.91 9.41
CA ASP A 36 9.84 -10.71 8.79
C ASP A 36 9.19 -9.45 9.36
N ARG A 37 9.94 -8.35 9.42
CA ARG A 37 9.40 -7.01 9.69
C ARG A 37 9.55 -6.14 8.45
N VAL A 38 8.44 -5.80 7.83
CA VAL A 38 8.42 -4.96 6.63
C VAL A 38 8.30 -3.51 7.05
N ARG A 39 9.27 -2.69 6.66
CA ARG A 39 9.27 -1.24 6.88
C ARG A 39 9.25 -0.49 5.56
N ILE A 40 8.26 0.36 5.38
CA ILE A 40 8.11 1.24 4.21
C ILE A 40 8.38 2.67 4.66
N LEU A 41 9.24 3.37 3.89
CA LEU A 41 9.61 4.75 4.11
C LEU A 41 9.27 5.56 2.86
N ALA A 42 8.68 6.73 3.06
CA ALA A 42 8.47 7.73 2.03
C ALA A 42 8.79 9.10 2.59
N ASP A 43 9.41 9.96 1.78
CA ASP A 43 9.77 11.31 2.21
C ASP A 43 8.51 12.11 2.61
N GLY A 44 8.57 12.78 3.75
CA GLY A 44 7.43 13.50 4.33
C GLY A 44 6.36 12.62 5.01
N PHE A 45 6.54 11.29 5.08
CA PHE A 45 5.62 10.39 5.79
C PHE A 45 6.31 9.65 6.94
N PRO A 46 5.58 9.32 8.03
CA PRO A 46 6.10 8.42 9.04
C PRO A 46 6.34 7.03 8.46
N ALA A 47 7.25 6.28 9.07
CA ALA A 47 7.51 4.90 8.67
C ALA A 47 6.27 4.03 8.91
N LEU A 48 5.91 3.23 7.92
CA LEU A 48 4.91 2.17 8.07
C LEU A 48 5.64 0.85 8.34
N GLU A 49 5.40 0.25 9.50
CA GLU A 49 5.98 -1.04 9.89
C GLU A 49 4.90 -2.09 10.09
N ASN A 50 5.07 -3.26 9.47
CA ASN A 50 4.15 -4.38 9.61
C ASN A 50 4.93 -5.70 9.78
N PRO A 51 4.77 -6.42 10.91
CA PRO A 51 5.32 -7.77 11.06
C PRO A 51 4.53 -8.77 10.20
N VAL A 52 5.24 -9.68 9.55
CA VAL A 52 4.66 -10.79 8.81
C VAL A 52 4.50 -11.96 9.77
N VAL A 53 3.27 -12.40 9.96
CA VAL A 53 2.91 -13.57 10.78
C VAL A 53 2.46 -14.71 9.88
N ALA A 54 2.54 -15.96 10.37
CA ALA A 54 2.01 -17.08 9.62
C ALA A 54 0.47 -16.97 9.51
N GLU A 55 -0.08 -17.47 8.40
CA GLU A 55 -1.53 -17.57 8.25
C GLU A 55 -2.09 -18.51 9.33
N GLY A 56 -3.04 -18.02 10.14
CA GLY A 56 -3.66 -18.77 11.26
C GLY A 56 -3.02 -18.58 12.64
N GLU A 57 -1.96 -17.77 12.77
CA GLU A 57 -1.32 -17.46 14.06
C GLU A 57 -2.02 -16.35 14.85
N LEU A 58 -2.82 -15.52 14.18
CA LEU A 58 -3.70 -14.53 14.80
C LEU A 58 -5.04 -15.20 15.13
N ALA A 59 -5.12 -15.78 16.33
CA ALA A 59 -6.38 -16.20 16.95
C ALA A 59 -7.04 -15.04 17.68
#